data_AF-A0A067L6U9-F1
#
_entry.id   AF-A0A067L6U9-F1
#
_cell.length_a   1.000
_cell.length_b   1.000
_cell.length_c   1.000
_cell.angle_alpha   90.00
_cell.angle_beta   90.00
_cell.angle_gamma   90.00
#
_symmetry.space_group_name_H-M   'P 1'
#
loop_
_entity.id
_entity.type
_entity.pdbx_description
1 polymer ?
#
loop_
_entity_poly.entity_id
_entity_poly.type
_entity_poly.pdbx_seq_one_letter_code
_entity_poly.pdbx_strand_id
1 'polypeptide(L)'
;MDYYFSDDNAEEFDNHQNDPDDDYFPEIIDDRPEQNYTILKEAEIKQRQEDDITEISNVLSVNRNAASILLCHYRWIVSEVLDNWFANEEEVRKSVGLPKVWILPFFIL
;
A
#
# COMPACT_ATOMS: atom_id res chain seq x y z
N MET A 1 -20.61 -25.24 3.49
CA MET A 1 -19.99 -25.75 2.25
C MET A 1 -18.57 -25.98 2.66
N ASP A 2 -18.30 -27.24 2.99
CA ASP A 2 -17.25 -27.62 3.92
C ASP A 2 -16.06 -28.10 3.09
N TYR A 3 -14.90 -27.48 3.32
CA TYR A 3 -13.68 -27.70 2.55
C TYR A 3 -13.08 -29.07 2.88
N TYR A 4 -13.10 -30.00 1.94
CA TYR A 4 -12.27 -31.20 1.97
C TYR A 4 -10.99 -30.96 1.17
N PHE A 5 -9.86 -30.87 1.87
CA PHE A 5 -8.53 -31.08 1.29
C PHE A 5 -8.36 -32.58 1.08
N SER A 6 -8.18 -33.01 -0.18
CA SER A 6 -7.77 -34.37 -0.51
C SER A 6 -6.27 -34.51 -0.27
N ASP A 7 -5.94 -35.22 0.79
CA ASP A 7 -4.61 -35.75 1.09
C ASP A 7 -4.47 -37.10 0.39
N ASP A 8 -3.66 -37.15 -0.66
CA ASP A 8 -3.22 -38.39 -1.32
C ASP A 8 -1.81 -38.16 -1.87
N ASN A 9 -0.80 -38.44 -1.06
CA ASN A 9 0.38 -39.18 -1.52
C ASN A 9 0.97 -39.94 -0.34
N ALA A 10 0.60 -41.23 -0.29
CA ALA A 10 1.32 -42.24 0.46
C ALA A 10 2.72 -42.47 -0.15
N GLU A 11 3.49 -43.31 0.52
CA GLU A 11 4.84 -43.82 0.18
C GLU A 11 5.96 -43.00 0.83
N GLU A 12 6.87 -43.54 1.66
CA GLU A 12 7.24 -44.91 2.02
C GLU A 12 8.01 -44.80 3.35
N PHE A 13 7.57 -45.49 4.41
CA PHE A 13 8.23 -45.43 5.72
C PHE A 13 9.41 -46.41 5.71
N ASP A 14 10.61 -45.91 5.39
CA ASP A 14 11.84 -46.71 5.48
C ASP A 14 12.14 -47.01 6.96
N ASN A 15 12.04 -48.29 7.30
CA ASN A 15 12.10 -48.84 8.64
C ASN A 15 13.57 -48.95 9.08
N HIS A 16 14.16 -47.84 9.51
CA HIS A 16 15.46 -47.84 10.18
C HIS A 16 15.28 -48.09 11.68
N GLN A 17 15.87 -49.18 12.15
CA GLN A 17 15.82 -49.69 13.51
C GLN A 17 16.25 -48.62 14.53
N ASN A 18 15.36 -48.25 15.44
CA ASN A 18 15.64 -47.33 16.53
C ASN A 18 16.56 -47.99 17.58
N ASP A 19 17.74 -47.40 17.79
CA ASP A 19 18.56 -47.59 18.99
C ASP A 19 17.90 -46.80 20.15
N PRO A 20 17.54 -47.41 21.29
CA PRO A 20 16.68 -46.78 22.30
C PRO A 20 17.33 -45.69 23.17
N ASP A 21 18.57 -45.27 22.91
CA ASP A 21 19.32 -44.32 23.75
C ASP A 21 19.55 -42.93 23.14
N ASP A 22 18.98 -42.61 21.97
CA ASP A 22 19.10 -41.27 21.38
C ASP A 22 17.84 -40.44 21.67
N ASP A 23 17.92 -39.53 22.65
CA ASP A 23 16.98 -38.41 22.87
C ASP A 23 17.08 -37.39 21.71
N TYR A 24 17.08 -37.88 20.46
CA TYR A 24 17.01 -37.06 19.27
C TYR A 24 15.56 -36.59 19.12
N PHE A 25 15.24 -35.51 19.84
CA PHE A 25 14.09 -34.69 19.51
C PHE A 25 14.36 -34.11 18.12
N PRO A 26 13.64 -34.52 17.06
CA PRO A 26 13.77 -33.84 15.79
C PRO A 26 13.42 -32.38 16.04
N GLU A 27 14.42 -31.51 15.88
CA GLU A 27 14.25 -30.08 15.90
C GLU A 27 13.18 -29.80 14.85
N ILE A 28 12.00 -29.36 15.31
CA ILE A 28 10.93 -28.95 14.41
C ILE A 28 11.47 -27.68 13.74
N ILE A 29 12.20 -27.87 12.65
CA ILE A 29 12.62 -26.80 11.76
C ILE A 29 11.31 -26.21 11.25
N ASP A 30 10.98 -25.06 11.80
CA ASP A 30 9.82 -24.28 11.41
C ASP A 30 10.09 -23.70 10.02
N ASP A 31 9.95 -24.52 8.98
CA ASP A 31 10.06 -24.18 7.56
C ASP A 31 8.89 -23.27 7.09
N ARG A 32 8.26 -22.53 8.01
CA ARG A 32 7.30 -21.49 7.64
C ARG A 32 8.08 -20.39 6.92
N PRO A 33 7.73 -20.06 5.66
CA PRO A 33 8.41 -19.00 4.94
C PRO A 33 8.35 -17.72 5.76
N GLU A 34 9.51 -17.08 5.95
CA GLU A 34 9.63 -15.80 6.63
C GLU A 34 8.61 -14.82 6.03
N GLN A 35 7.71 -14.34 6.88
CA GLN A 35 6.61 -13.50 6.47
C GLN A 35 7.13 -12.10 6.14
N ASN A 36 7.33 -11.82 4.85
CA ASN A 36 7.72 -10.51 4.32
C ASN A 36 6.54 -9.52 4.25
N TYR A 37 5.87 -9.30 5.37
CA TYR A 37 4.84 -8.27 5.47
C TYR A 37 4.96 -7.48 6.77
N THR A 38 4.53 -6.22 6.73
CA THR A 38 4.44 -5.37 7.93
C THR A 38 2.97 -5.10 8.22
N ILE A 39 2.54 -5.42 9.45
CA ILE A 39 1.21 -5.04 9.92
C ILE A 39 1.27 -3.58 10.35
N LEU A 40 0.43 -2.75 9.73
CA LEU A 40 0.34 -1.33 10.04
C LEU A 40 -0.88 -1.04 10.90
N LYS A 41 -0.71 -0.19 11.90
CA LYS A 41 -1.83 0.38 12.66
C LYS A 41 -2.52 1.45 11.83
N GLU A 42 -3.80 1.69 12.12
CA GLU A 42 -4.58 2.75 11.48
C GLU A 42 -3.89 4.12 11.55
N ALA A 43 -3.25 4.43 12.67
CA ALA A 43 -2.50 5.68 12.84
C ALA A 43 -1.32 5.83 11.86
N GLU A 44 -0.62 4.73 11.57
CA GLU A 44 0.52 4.73 10.63
C GLU A 44 0.05 4.85 9.18
N ILE A 45 -1.14 4.34 8.86
CA ILE A 45 -1.76 4.52 7.54
C ILE A 45 -2.20 5.98 7.39
N LYS A 46 -2.88 6.54 8.40
CA LYS A 46 -3.30 7.94 8.41
C LYS A 46 -2.12 8.90 8.28
N GLN A 47 -1.02 8.62 8.98
CA GLN A 47 0.20 9.43 8.89
C GLN A 47 0.76 9.45 7.46
N ARG A 48 0.89 8.29 6.81
CA ARG A 48 1.36 8.25 5.42
C ARG A 48 0.45 9.03 4.47
N GLN A 49 -0.86 8.88 4.62
CA GLN A 49 -1.83 9.66 3.83
C GLN A 49 -1.68 11.17 4.06
N GLU A 50 -1.48 11.56 5.33
CA GLU A 50 -1.29 12.95 5.74
C GLU A 50 0.01 13.54 5.16
N ASP A 51 1.09 12.77 5.14
CA ASP A 51 2.37 13.16 4.58
C ASP A 51 2.23 13.40 3.06
N ASP A 52 1.63 12.47 2.32
CA ASP A 52 1.38 12.60 0.87
C ASP A 52 0.47 13.80 0.56
N ILE A 53 -0.63 13.98 1.33
CA ILE A 53 -1.53 15.14 1.16
C ILE A 53 -0.77 16.44 1.40
N THR A 54 0.08 16.49 2.42
CA THR A 54 0.85 17.69 2.77
C THR A 54 1.88 18.00 1.70
N GLU A 55 2.59 17.00 1.20
CA GLU A 55 3.54 17.15 0.10
C GLU A 55 2.85 17.71 -1.15
N ILE A 56 1.80 17.05 -1.64
CA ILE A 56 1.07 17.49 -2.84
C ILE A 56 0.46 18.89 -2.65
N SER A 57 -0.12 19.16 -1.47
CA SER A 57 -0.68 20.48 -1.16
C SER A 57 0.36 21.59 -1.25
N ASN A 58 1.57 21.34 -0.73
CA ASN A 58 2.67 22.29 -0.76
C ASN A 58 3.25 22.45 -2.17
N VAL A 59 3.59 21.34 -2.85
CA VAL A 59 4.24 21.35 -4.17
C VAL A 59 3.34 21.99 -5.22
N LEU A 60 2.05 21.65 -5.23
CA LEU A 60 1.10 22.16 -6.22
C LEU A 60 0.42 23.47 -5.78
N SER A 61 0.70 23.94 -4.56
CA SER A 61 0.06 25.12 -3.96
C SER A 61 -1.48 25.07 -4.01
N VAL A 62 -2.03 23.89 -3.77
CA VAL A 62 -3.48 23.65 -3.68
C VAL A 62 -3.89 23.43 -2.23
N ASN A 63 -5.17 23.64 -1.93
CA ASN A 63 -5.66 23.28 -0.60
C ASN A 63 -5.63 21.76 -0.40
N ARG A 64 -5.61 21.34 0.86
CA ARG A 64 -5.48 19.92 1.22
C ARG A 64 -6.62 19.04 0.70
N ASN A 65 -7.85 19.57 0.63
CA ASN A 65 -8.97 18.82 0.06
C ASN A 65 -8.77 18.52 -1.43
N ALA A 66 -8.23 19.49 -2.19
CA ALA A 66 -7.88 19.31 -3.58
C ALA A 66 -6.73 18.30 -3.75
N ALA A 67 -5.71 18.37 -2.89
CA ALA A 67 -4.64 17.37 -2.86
C ALA A 67 -5.18 15.95 -2.61
N SER A 68 -6.10 15.77 -1.64
CA SER A 68 -6.74 14.48 -1.40
C SER A 68 -7.56 13.99 -2.59
N ILE A 69 -8.30 14.88 -3.27
CA ILE A 69 -9.08 14.53 -4.47
C ILE A 69 -8.14 14.05 -5.60
N LEU A 70 -7.03 14.76 -5.82
CA LEU A 70 -6.03 14.39 -6.81
C LEU A 70 -5.41 13.03 -6.49
N LEU A 71 -4.96 12.81 -5.26
CA LEU A 71 -4.41 11.53 -4.82
C LEU A 71 -5.43 10.40 -5.02
N CYS A 72 -6.70 10.59 -4.65
CA CYS A 72 -7.75 9.61 -4.90
C CYS A 72 -7.95 9.31 -6.40
N HIS A 73 -7.90 10.33 -7.27
CA HIS A 73 -8.04 10.16 -8.71
C HIS A 73 -6.90 9.32 -9.32
N TYR A 74 -5.67 9.57 -8.85
CA TYR A 74 -4.46 8.86 -9.29
C TYR A 74 -4.10 7.68 -8.37
N ARG A 75 -5.09 7.12 -7.65
CA ARG A 75 -4.93 5.90 -6.83
C ARG A 75 -3.77 5.96 -5.82
N TRP A 76 -3.49 7.16 -5.31
CA TRP A 76 -2.40 7.47 -4.38
C TRP A 76 -0.99 7.29 -4.97
N ILE A 77 -0.84 7.35 -6.30
CA ILE A 77 0.46 7.34 -6.96
C ILE A 77 0.95 8.79 -7.14
N VAL A 78 1.79 9.25 -6.20
CA VAL A 78 2.30 10.64 -6.16
C VAL A 78 2.94 11.07 -7.49
N SER A 79 3.76 10.22 -8.09
CA SER A 79 4.42 10.54 -9.37
C SER A 79 3.41 10.80 -10.49
N GLU A 80 2.32 10.03 -10.58
CA GLU A 80 1.28 10.25 -11.58
C GLU A 80 0.55 11.58 -11.34
N VAL A 81 0.27 11.95 -10.08
CA VAL A 81 -0.31 13.25 -9.76
C VAL A 81 0.57 14.37 -10.30
N LEU A 82 1.88 14.33 -9.98
CA LEU A 82 2.83 15.37 -10.37
C LEU A 82 3.02 15.43 -11.89
N ASP A 83 3.27 14.29 -12.54
CA ASP A 83 3.50 14.21 -13.98
C ASP A 83 2.31 14.76 -14.77
N ASN A 84 1.09 14.36 -14.42
CA ASN A 84 -0.11 14.82 -15.12
C ASN A 84 -0.43 16.28 -14.80
N TRP A 85 -0.27 16.71 -13.55
CA TRP A 85 -0.50 18.11 -13.17
C TRP A 85 0.45 19.06 -13.89
N PHE A 86 1.74 18.73 -13.95
CA PHE A 86 2.74 19.55 -14.63
C PHE A 86 2.65 19.44 -16.16
N ALA A 87 2.12 18.35 -16.71
CA ALA A 87 1.84 18.25 -18.13
C ALA A 87 0.64 19.12 -18.56
N ASN A 88 -0.49 19.06 -17.84
CA ASN A 88 -1.70 19.81 -18.17
C ASN A 88 -2.63 20.05 -16.96
N GLU A 89 -2.31 21.02 -16.12
CA GLU A 89 -3.09 21.38 -14.93
C GLU A 89 -4.58 21.67 -15.23
N GLU A 90 -4.90 22.31 -16.36
CA GLU A 90 -6.29 22.68 -16.68
C GLU A 90 -7.15 21.43 -16.96
N GLU A 91 -6.59 20.44 -17.66
CA GLU A 91 -7.25 19.17 -17.91
C GLU A 91 -7.42 18.36 -16.62
N VAL A 92 -6.39 18.29 -15.78
CA VAL A 92 -6.46 17.60 -14.49
C VAL A 92 -7.53 18.25 -13.60
N ARG A 93 -7.54 19.58 -13.47
CA ARG A 93 -8.59 20.26 -12.71
C ARG A 93 -9.98 19.95 -13.22
N LYS A 94 -10.16 19.92 -14.54
CA LYS A 94 -11.45 19.57 -15.15
C LYS A 94 -11.84 18.12 -14.89
N SER A 95 -10.90 17.18 -14.95
CA SER A 95 -11.17 15.75 -14.74
C SER A 95 -11.61 15.45 -13.31
N VAL A 96 -11.07 16.18 -12.34
CA VAL A 96 -11.41 16.03 -10.91
C VAL A 96 -12.42 17.07 -10.38
N GLY A 97 -12.97 17.92 -11.26
CA GLY A 97 -13.98 18.92 -10.88
C GLY A 97 -13.47 20.06 -9.99
N LEU A 98 -12.16 20.35 -10.01
CA LEU A 98 -11.58 21.46 -9.27
C LEU A 98 -11.83 22.79 -9.99
N PRO A 99 -12.24 23.86 -9.27
CA PRO A 99 -12.45 25.16 -9.88
C PRO A 99 -11.12 25.74 -10.40
N LYS A 100 -11.18 26.46 -11.51
CA LYS A 100 -10.04 27.25 -11.99
C LYS A 100 -9.69 28.29 -10.92
N VAL A 101 -8.41 28.38 -10.56
CA VAL A 101 -7.94 29.45 -9.68
C VAL A 101 -8.07 30.75 -10.44
N TRP A 102 -9.01 31.59 -10.02
CA TRP A 102 -9.15 32.92 -10.54
C TRP A 102 -8.00 33.77 -9.98
N ILE A 103 -6.92 33.92 -10.75
CA ILE A 103 -5.92 34.96 -10.48
C ILE A 103 -6.57 36.28 -10.87
N LEU A 104 -7.42 36.80 -9.99
CA LEU A 104 -8.04 38.10 -10.16
C LEU A 104 -7.11 39.18 -9.58
N PRO A 105 -6.75 40.24 -10.32
CA PRO A 105 -5.92 41.35 -9.84
C PRO A 105 -6.78 42.30 -8.97
N PHE A 106 -7.37 41.78 -7.90
CA PHE A 106 -8.28 42.53 -7.02
C PHE A 106 -7.67 42.86 -5.65
N PHE A 107 -6.36 42.70 -5.48
CA PHE A 107 -5.60 43.33 -4.40
C PHE A 107 -4.77 44.50 -4.95
N ILE A 108 -5.45 45.53 -5.44
CA ILE A 108 -4.92 46.89 -5.42
C ILE A 108 -6.04 47.79 -4.87
N LEU A 109 -5.96 48.11 -3.58
CA LEU A 109 -6.51 49.33 -3.00
C LEU A 109 -5.66 49.75 -1.81
#